data_AF-A0A947C711-F1
#
_entry.id   AF-A0A947C711-F1
#
_cell.length_a   1.000
_cell.length_b   1.000
_cell.length_c   1.000
_cell.angle_alpha   90.00
_cell.angle_beta   90.00
_cell.angle_gamma   90.00
#
_symmetry.space_group_name_H-M   'P 1'
#
loop_
_entity.id
_entity.type
_entity.pdbx_description
1 polymer ?
#
loop_
_entity_poly.entity_id
_entity_poly.type
_entity_poly.pdbx_seq_one_letter_code
_entity_poly.pdbx_strand_id
1 'polypeptide(L)'
;MNSSEDARRAGRGLVSIAGAKGYFIVTGYAVQLLLPRIFGEAKEFGLYSATMSGVSILTNVLIVATIQSVSKFVSEDESRAEVTLRQGLRIQALVGGTLALALFAFAPAIAKLLLDGQLTRLVRIASVVVFAYALYAAVVGSLNGRHWFAKQARLDVTFSTLRVVGILGGAALGFGAMGAV
;
A
#
# COMPACT_ATOMS: atom_id res chain seq x y z
N MET A 1 36.86 -1.72 5.58
CA MET A 1 35.76 -1.05 4.84
C MET A 1 35.91 0.45 5.01
N ASN A 2 35.76 1.23 3.94
CA ASN A 2 36.16 2.64 3.88
C ASN A 2 34.94 3.55 4.12
N SER A 3 34.93 4.37 5.18
CA SER A 3 33.73 5.09 5.64
C SER A 3 33.12 6.04 4.59
N SER A 4 33.93 6.52 3.65
CA SER A 4 33.48 7.36 2.52
C SER A 4 32.59 6.59 1.53
N GLU A 5 32.86 5.30 1.30
CA GLU A 5 32.04 4.48 0.41
C GLU A 5 30.68 4.16 1.01
N ASP A 6 30.65 3.90 2.33
CA ASP A 6 29.42 3.66 3.07
C ASP A 6 28.53 4.91 3.09
N ALA A 7 29.12 6.09 3.32
CA ALA A 7 28.42 7.37 3.24
C ALA A 7 27.84 7.62 1.83
N ARG A 8 28.60 7.31 0.77
CA ARG A 8 28.12 7.43 -0.62
C ARG A 8 27.01 6.42 -0.95
N ARG A 9 27.09 5.18 -0.43
CA ARG A 9 26.04 4.16 -0.60
C ARG A 9 24.75 4.57 0.11
N ALA A 10 24.86 5.01 1.36
CA ALA A 10 23.73 5.53 2.13
C ALA A 10 23.08 6.75 1.46
N GLY A 11 23.89 7.72 0.99
CA GLY A 11 23.39 8.90 0.29
C GLY A 11 22.62 8.59 -0.99
N ARG A 12 23.14 7.67 -1.83
CA ARG A 12 22.42 7.22 -3.04
C ARG A 12 21.12 6.48 -2.68
N GLY A 13 21.15 5.67 -1.63
CA GLY A 13 19.97 4.99 -1.09
C GLY A 13 18.88 5.97 -0.68
N LEU A 14 19.25 6.98 0.10
CA LEU A 14 18.35 8.06 0.53
C LEU A 14 17.71 8.76 -0.67
N VAL A 15 18.51 9.20 -1.64
CA VAL A 15 18.01 9.88 -2.85
C VAL A 15 17.03 8.98 -3.63
N SER A 16 17.34 7.68 -3.77
CA SER A 16 16.46 6.76 -4.48
C SER A 16 15.10 6.58 -3.80
N ILE A 17 15.07 6.42 -2.48
CA ILE A 17 13.82 6.28 -1.71
C ILE A 17 13.05 7.61 -1.70
N ALA A 18 13.74 8.73 -1.47
CA ALA A 18 13.12 10.05 -1.46
C ALA A 18 12.45 10.36 -2.80
N GLY A 19 13.13 10.06 -3.92
CA GLY A 19 12.55 10.18 -5.26
C GLY A 19 11.30 9.31 -5.44
N ALA A 20 11.34 8.06 -5.00
CA ALA A 20 10.18 7.16 -5.06
C ALA A 20 9.00 7.67 -4.20
N LYS A 21 9.26 8.22 -3.00
CA LYS A 21 8.22 8.83 -2.16
C LYS A 21 7.67 10.12 -2.76
N GLY A 22 8.52 10.95 -3.36
CA GLY A 22 8.08 12.12 -4.13
C GLY A 22 7.15 11.71 -5.28
N TYR A 23 7.52 10.68 -6.04
CA TYR A 23 6.67 10.12 -7.09
C TYR A 23 5.33 9.58 -6.56
N PHE A 24 5.34 8.86 -5.44
CA PHE A 24 4.12 8.39 -4.77
C PHE A 24 3.19 9.55 -4.38
N ILE A 25 3.74 10.66 -3.85
CA ILE A 25 2.95 11.85 -3.50
C ILE A 25 2.35 12.47 -4.76
N VAL A 26 3.15 12.71 -5.81
CA VAL A 26 2.70 13.31 -7.06
C VAL A 26 1.58 12.48 -7.71
N THR A 27 1.79 11.17 -7.80
CA THR A 27 0.79 10.25 -8.38
C THR A 27 -0.47 10.16 -7.51
N GLY A 28 -0.34 10.12 -6.18
CA GLY A 28 -1.47 10.19 -5.26
C GLY A 28 -2.28 11.48 -5.41
N TYR A 29 -1.61 12.61 -5.61
CA TYR A 29 -2.27 13.90 -5.86
C TYR A 29 -2.95 13.93 -7.22
N ALA A 30 -2.36 13.31 -8.25
CA ALA A 30 -3.00 13.16 -9.54
C ALA A 30 -4.34 12.42 -9.44
N VAL A 31 -4.46 11.40 -8.58
CA VAL A 31 -5.75 10.74 -8.31
C VAL A 31 -6.75 11.72 -7.71
N GLN A 32 -6.36 12.50 -6.69
CA GLN A 32 -7.29 13.46 -6.06
C GLN A 32 -7.77 14.55 -7.03
N LEU A 33 -6.95 14.96 -7.99
CA LEU A 33 -7.32 15.97 -8.97
C LEU A 33 -8.11 15.39 -10.15
N LEU A 34 -7.67 14.27 -10.71
CA LEU A 34 -8.23 13.74 -11.95
C LEU A 34 -9.50 12.92 -11.70
N LEU A 35 -9.56 12.16 -10.61
CA LEU A 35 -10.67 11.25 -10.35
C LEU A 35 -12.03 11.96 -10.23
N PRO A 36 -12.17 13.11 -9.53
CA PRO A 36 -13.43 13.86 -9.54
C PRO A 36 -13.86 14.32 -10.94
N ARG A 37 -12.89 14.69 -11.80
CA ARG A 37 -13.16 15.13 -13.18
C ARG A 37 -13.59 13.96 -14.08
N ILE A 38 -13.02 12.78 -13.86
CA ILE A 38 -13.40 11.55 -14.60
C ILE A 38 -14.79 11.09 -14.18
N PHE A 39 -15.10 11.12 -12.87
CA PHE A 39 -16.43 10.73 -12.41
C PHE A 39 -17.53 11.68 -12.83
N GLY A 40 -17.26 12.99 -12.90
CA GLY A 40 -18.28 14.00 -13.21
C GLY A 40 -19.35 14.20 -12.12
N GLU A 41 -19.51 13.23 -11.21
CA GLU A 41 -20.46 13.25 -10.11
C GLU A 41 -19.75 13.24 -8.75
N ALA A 42 -20.13 14.16 -7.86
CA ALA A 42 -19.58 14.24 -6.51
C ALA A 42 -19.81 12.96 -5.67
N LYS A 43 -20.89 12.23 -5.98
CA LYS A 43 -21.29 11.00 -5.30
C LYS A 43 -20.23 9.90 -5.43
N GLU A 44 -19.77 9.62 -6.65
CA GLU A 44 -18.80 8.55 -6.92
C GLU A 44 -17.44 8.85 -6.26
N PHE A 45 -17.01 10.11 -6.30
CA PHE A 45 -15.80 10.53 -5.60
C PHE A 45 -15.94 10.39 -4.08
N GLY A 46 -17.11 10.75 -3.53
CA GLY A 46 -17.43 10.58 -2.11
C GLY A 46 -17.36 9.11 -1.67
N LEU A 47 -17.95 8.21 -2.45
CA LEU A 47 -17.92 6.76 -2.19
C LEU A 47 -16.50 6.18 -2.20
N TYR A 48 -15.70 6.54 -3.22
CA TYR A 48 -14.29 6.17 -3.29
C TYR A 48 -13.52 6.71 -2.08
N SER A 49 -13.65 8.01 -1.79
CA SER A 49 -12.90 8.68 -0.73
C SER A 49 -13.23 8.12 0.65
N ALA A 50 -14.51 7.89 0.95
CA ALA A 50 -14.95 7.31 2.21
C ALA A 50 -14.41 5.87 2.39
N THR A 51 -14.51 5.05 1.35
CA THR A 51 -14.01 3.67 1.37
C THR A 51 -12.50 3.65 1.60
N MET A 52 -11.75 4.40 0.79
CA MET A 52 -10.29 4.39 0.85
C MET A 52 -9.75 5.06 2.11
N SER A 53 -10.43 6.07 2.66
CA SER A 53 -10.02 6.68 3.93
C SER A 53 -10.10 5.66 5.08
N GLY A 54 -11.20 4.91 5.19
CA GLY A 54 -11.33 3.86 6.21
C GLY A 54 -10.29 2.76 6.06
N VAL A 55 -10.09 2.28 4.83
CA VAL A 55 -9.09 1.25 4.51
C VAL A 55 -7.67 1.73 4.79
N SER A 56 -7.38 3.01 4.50
CA SER A 56 -6.05 3.59 4.68
C SER A 56 -5.55 3.54 6.12
N ILE A 57 -6.46 3.67 7.10
CA ILE A 57 -6.13 3.59 8.52
C ILE A 57 -5.52 2.23 8.82
N LEU A 58 -6.17 1.15 8.38
CA LEU A 58 -5.70 -0.22 8.59
C LEU A 58 -4.39 -0.48 7.84
N THR A 59 -4.32 -0.09 6.56
CA THR A 59 -3.13 -0.34 5.76
C THR A 59 -1.93 0.44 6.27
N ASN A 60 -2.09 1.69 6.70
CA ASN A 60 -0.97 2.50 7.20
C ASN A 60 -0.34 1.87 8.46
N VAL A 61 -1.17 1.42 9.40
CA VAL A 61 -0.70 0.74 10.62
C VAL A 61 0.03 -0.54 10.27
N LEU A 62 -0.56 -1.40 9.42
CA LEU A 62 0.04 -2.66 8.99
C LEU A 62 1.38 -2.45 8.28
N ILE A 63 1.42 -1.53 7.32
CA ILE A 63 2.61 -1.26 6.50
C ILE A 63 3.75 -0.79 7.38
N VAL A 64 3.51 0.22 8.23
CA VAL A 64 4.56 0.79 9.08
C VAL A 64 5.12 -0.24 10.05
N ALA A 65 4.24 -0.95 10.78
CA ALA A 65 4.66 -1.97 11.74
C ALA A 65 5.46 -3.10 11.07
N THR A 66 5.00 -3.56 9.91
CA THR A 66 5.62 -4.67 9.18
C THR A 66 6.96 -4.29 8.59
N ILE A 67 7.04 -3.14 7.90
CA ILE A 67 8.29 -2.67 7.30
C ILE A 67 9.35 -2.52 8.38
N GLN A 68 9.03 -1.86 9.48
CA GLN A 68 9.99 -1.63 10.57
C GLN A 68 10.44 -2.94 11.21
N SER A 69 9.49 -3.84 11.52
CA SER A 69 9.82 -5.12 12.17
C SER A 69 10.68 -6.01 11.29
N VAL A 70 10.28 -6.21 10.03
CA VAL A 70 11.03 -7.06 9.09
C VAL A 70 12.38 -6.43 8.74
N SER A 71 12.44 -5.11 8.53
CA SER A 71 13.69 -4.41 8.25
C SER A 71 14.69 -4.57 9.38
N LYS A 72 14.25 -4.38 10.63
CA LYS A 72 15.09 -4.58 11.82
C LYS A 72 15.69 -5.99 11.86
N PHE A 73 14.86 -7.03 11.86
CA PHE A 73 15.33 -8.42 11.94
C PHE A 73 16.22 -8.84 10.77
N VAL A 74 15.98 -8.28 9.57
CA VAL A 74 16.84 -8.52 8.41
C VAL A 74 18.18 -7.81 8.53
N SER A 75 18.20 -6.58 9.05
CA SER A 75 19.45 -5.83 9.24
C SER A 75 20.33 -6.38 10.37
N GLU A 76 19.75 -7.04 11.36
CA GLU A 76 20.49 -7.68 12.46
C GLU A 76 21.23 -8.96 12.00
N ASP A 77 20.66 -9.70 11.04
CA ASP A 77 21.28 -10.90 10.46
C ASP A 77 20.92 -11.05 8.97
N GLU A 78 21.71 -10.41 8.11
CA GLU A 78 21.48 -10.41 6.67
C GLU A 78 21.61 -11.83 6.06
N SER A 79 22.40 -12.72 6.68
CA SER A 79 22.59 -14.10 6.19
C SER A 79 21.30 -14.92 6.23
N ARG A 80 20.42 -14.59 7.19
CA ARG A 80 19.11 -15.25 7.37
C ARG A 80 17.96 -14.50 6.74
N ALA A 81 18.23 -13.45 5.98
CA ALA A 81 17.21 -12.52 5.56
C ALA A 81 16.11 -13.16 4.69
N GLU A 82 16.39 -14.24 3.94
CA GLU A 82 15.35 -14.97 3.19
C GLU A 82 14.40 -15.74 4.12
N VAL A 83 14.95 -16.33 5.18
CA VAL A 83 14.17 -17.02 6.21
C VAL A 83 13.27 -16.02 6.93
N THR A 84 13.82 -14.87 7.30
CA THR A 84 13.06 -13.77 7.92
C THR A 84 11.96 -13.25 7.01
N LEU A 85 12.22 -13.08 5.70
CA LEU A 85 11.19 -12.70 4.74
C LEU A 85 10.08 -13.76 4.65
N ARG A 86 10.42 -15.05 4.52
CA ARG A 86 9.42 -16.13 4.47
C ARG A 86 8.55 -16.15 5.73
N GLN A 87 9.16 -15.95 6.89
CA GLN A 87 8.43 -15.86 8.15
C GLN A 87 7.54 -14.61 8.20
N GLY A 88 8.06 -13.45 7.78
CA GLY A 88 7.29 -12.22 7.67
C GLY A 88 6.08 -12.37 6.75
N LEU A 89 6.25 -13.01 5.59
CA LEU A 89 5.15 -13.30 4.65
C LEU A 89 4.11 -14.25 5.25
N ARG A 90 4.52 -15.29 5.99
CA ARG A 90 3.58 -16.19 6.67
C ARG A 90 2.76 -15.46 7.73
N ILE A 91 3.41 -14.65 8.56
CA ILE A 91 2.74 -13.85 9.59
C ILE A 91 1.79 -12.86 8.93
N GLN A 92 2.22 -12.16 7.88
CA GLN A 92 1.37 -11.18 7.19
C GLN A 92 0.25 -11.85 6.38
N ALA A 93 0.44 -13.05 5.87
CA ALA A 93 -0.63 -13.82 5.27
C ALA A 93 -1.72 -14.14 6.30
N LEU A 94 -1.32 -14.51 7.52
CA LEU A 94 -2.26 -14.78 8.61
C LEU A 94 -2.93 -13.50 9.13
N VAL A 95 -2.14 -12.49 9.52
CA VAL A 95 -2.63 -11.24 10.12
C VAL A 95 -3.40 -10.43 9.09
N GLY A 96 -2.79 -10.16 7.94
CA GLY A 96 -3.43 -9.45 6.83
C GLY A 96 -4.63 -10.21 6.28
N GLY A 97 -4.56 -11.54 6.20
CA GLY A 97 -5.69 -12.37 5.79
C GLY A 97 -6.85 -12.30 6.77
N THR A 98 -6.57 -12.40 8.07
CA THR A 98 -7.58 -12.26 9.13
C THR A 98 -8.25 -10.89 9.09
N LEU A 99 -7.45 -9.82 8.94
CA LEU A 99 -7.99 -8.45 8.84
C LEU A 99 -8.81 -8.25 7.57
N ALA A 100 -8.36 -8.75 6.42
CA ALA A 100 -9.11 -8.68 5.18
C ALA A 100 -10.43 -9.45 5.27
N LEU A 101 -10.41 -10.67 5.82
CA LEU A 101 -11.62 -11.47 6.04
C LEU A 101 -12.59 -10.80 7.01
N ALA A 102 -12.08 -10.24 8.11
CA ALA A 102 -12.88 -9.46 9.04
C ALA A 102 -13.51 -8.26 8.34
N LEU A 103 -12.73 -7.47 7.60
CA LEU A 103 -13.24 -6.31 6.87
C LEU A 103 -14.30 -6.71 5.84
N PHE A 104 -14.09 -7.81 5.12
CA PHE A 104 -15.06 -8.34 4.15
C PHE A 104 -16.37 -8.80 4.81
N ALA A 105 -16.27 -9.53 5.93
CA ALA A 105 -17.41 -10.06 6.67
C ALA A 105 -18.22 -8.94 7.35
N PHE A 106 -17.52 -7.98 7.97
CA PHE A 106 -18.13 -6.85 8.67
C PHE A 106 -18.49 -5.66 7.76
N ALA A 107 -18.18 -5.71 6.46
CA ALA A 107 -18.51 -4.65 5.49
C ALA A 107 -19.98 -4.18 5.56
N PRO A 108 -21.01 -5.06 5.69
CA PRO A 108 -22.39 -4.60 5.82
C PRO A 108 -22.66 -3.85 7.14
N ALA A 109 -22.00 -4.22 8.23
CA ALA A 109 -22.13 -3.52 9.51
C ALA A 109 -21.47 -2.14 9.45
N ILE A 110 -20.31 -2.04 8.81
CA ILE A 110 -19.62 -0.77 8.55
C ILE A 110 -20.49 0.15 7.67
N ALA A 111 -21.06 -0.38 6.60
CA ALA A 111 -21.97 0.35 5.72
C ALA A 111 -23.20 0.88 6.46
N LYS A 112 -23.79 0.09 7.38
CA LYS A 112 -24.89 0.53 8.24
C LYS A 112 -24.46 1.64 9.21
N LEU A 113 -23.28 1.52 9.84
CA LEU A 113 -22.75 2.53 10.74
C LEU A 113 -22.52 3.87 10.03
N LEU A 114 -22.10 3.82 8.76
CA LEU A 114 -21.89 4.98 7.90
C LEU A 114 -23.15 5.45 7.17
N LEU A 115 -24.31 4.82 7.45
CA LEU A 115 -25.61 5.13 6.84
C LEU A 115 -25.62 5.06 5.30
N ASP A 116 -24.73 4.27 4.70
CA ASP A 116 -24.61 4.11 3.25
C ASP A 116 -24.37 2.65 2.84
N GLY A 117 -25.42 2.01 2.32
CA GLY A 117 -25.39 0.62 1.88
C GLY A 117 -24.46 0.35 0.69
N GLN A 118 -24.15 1.35 -0.15
CA GLN A 118 -23.29 1.19 -1.33
C GLN A 118 -21.84 0.85 -0.93
N LEU A 119 -21.42 1.30 0.25
CA LEU A 119 -20.09 1.01 0.81
C LEU A 119 -19.84 -0.47 1.05
N THR A 120 -20.88 -1.30 1.23
CA THR A 120 -20.71 -2.73 1.49
C THR A 120 -19.87 -3.41 0.42
N ARG A 121 -20.18 -3.13 -0.86
CA ARG A 121 -19.46 -3.75 -1.99
C ARG A 121 -18.05 -3.17 -2.11
N LEU A 122 -17.90 -1.86 -1.93
CA LEU A 122 -16.61 -1.17 -2.04
C LEU A 122 -15.64 -1.62 -0.95
N VAL A 123 -16.08 -1.71 0.31
CA VAL A 123 -15.26 -2.20 1.43
C VAL A 123 -14.83 -3.66 1.22
N ARG A 124 -15.71 -4.49 0.64
CA ARG A 124 -15.35 -5.88 0.28
C ARG A 124 -14.25 -5.93 -0.77
N ILE A 125 -14.32 -5.12 -1.82
CA ILE A 125 -13.26 -5.03 -2.83
C ILE A 125 -11.97 -4.53 -2.19
N ALA A 126 -12.05 -3.45 -1.40
CA ALA A 126 -10.90 -2.86 -0.72
C ALA A 126 -10.24 -3.79 0.31
N SER A 127 -10.95 -4.79 0.84
CA SER A 127 -10.35 -5.79 1.74
C SER A 127 -9.22 -6.58 1.07
N VAL A 128 -9.31 -6.82 -0.24
CA VAL A 128 -8.25 -7.47 -1.02
C VAL A 128 -7.00 -6.59 -1.04
N VAL A 129 -7.18 -5.27 -1.12
CA VAL A 129 -6.09 -4.30 -1.08
C VAL A 129 -5.37 -4.36 0.27
N VAL A 130 -6.09 -4.48 1.39
CA VAL A 130 -5.49 -4.66 2.73
C VAL A 130 -4.58 -5.87 2.77
N PHE A 131 -5.06 -7.01 2.27
CA PHE A 131 -4.27 -8.24 2.22
C PHE A 131 -3.02 -8.09 1.35
N ALA A 132 -3.15 -7.50 0.16
CA ALA A 132 -2.03 -7.27 -0.75
C ALA A 132 -0.96 -6.37 -0.11
N TYR A 133 -1.37 -5.29 0.56
CA TYR A 133 -0.43 -4.40 1.26
C TYR A 133 0.29 -5.07 2.43
N ALA A 134 -0.35 -5.99 3.16
CA ALA A 134 0.29 -6.74 4.24
C ALA A 134 1.49 -7.56 3.71
N LEU A 135 1.32 -8.25 2.58
CA LEU A 135 2.40 -9.01 1.93
C LEU A 135 3.47 -8.09 1.34
N TYR A 136 3.04 -7.03 0.66
CA TYR A 136 3.93 -6.01 0.10
C TYR A 136 4.87 -5.42 1.17
N ALA A 137 4.34 -5.09 2.34
CA ALA A 137 5.10 -4.50 3.43
C ALA A 137 6.22 -5.41 3.94
N ALA A 138 6.01 -6.73 3.98
CA ALA A 138 7.07 -7.68 4.35
C ALA A 138 8.20 -7.71 3.31
N VAL A 139 7.87 -7.66 2.02
CA VAL A 139 8.85 -7.58 0.94
C VAL A 139 9.66 -6.28 1.03
N VAL A 140 8.99 -5.15 1.20
CA VAL A 140 9.65 -3.84 1.35
C VAL A 140 10.55 -3.81 2.58
N GLY A 141 10.08 -4.28 3.74
CA GLY A 141 10.91 -4.36 4.95
C GLY A 141 12.16 -5.21 4.73
N SER A 142 12.01 -6.34 4.04
CA SER A 142 13.11 -7.23 3.68
C SER A 142 14.14 -6.60 2.72
N LEU A 143 13.68 -5.84 1.72
CA LEU A 143 14.57 -5.08 0.83
C LEU A 143 15.28 -3.94 1.58
N ASN A 144 14.56 -3.28 2.47
CA ASN A 144 15.06 -2.17 3.27
C ASN A 144 16.17 -2.63 4.23
N GLY A 145 15.96 -3.74 4.94
CA GLY A 145 16.94 -4.29 5.89
C GLY A 145 18.22 -4.78 5.22
N ARG A 146 18.16 -5.24 3.95
CA ARG A 146 19.33 -5.58 3.12
C ARG A 146 20.01 -4.36 2.48
N HIS A 147 19.52 -3.16 2.76
CA HIS A 147 19.97 -1.93 2.10
C HIS A 147 19.82 -1.94 0.57
N TRP A 148 18.89 -2.73 0.01
CA TRP A 148 18.62 -2.80 -1.42
C TRP A 148 17.69 -1.67 -1.87
N PHE A 149 18.07 -0.44 -1.54
CA PHE A 149 17.24 0.76 -1.66
C PHE A 149 16.78 1.04 -3.10
N ALA A 150 17.63 0.78 -4.10
CA ALA A 150 17.25 0.92 -5.51
C ALA A 150 16.16 -0.06 -5.94
N LYS A 151 16.20 -1.32 -5.44
CA LYS A 151 15.15 -2.32 -5.71
C LYS A 151 13.85 -1.95 -4.99
N GLN A 152 13.95 -1.46 -3.75
CA GLN A 152 12.80 -0.93 -3.01
C GLN A 152 12.17 0.25 -3.74
N ALA A 153 12.96 1.24 -4.17
CA ALA A 153 12.50 2.41 -4.89
C ALA A 153 11.79 2.04 -6.21
N ARG A 154 12.35 1.09 -6.98
CA ARG A 154 11.70 0.58 -8.19
C ARG A 154 10.36 -0.08 -7.87
N LEU A 155 10.30 -0.90 -6.82
CA LEU A 155 9.06 -1.54 -6.39
C LEU A 155 7.99 -0.51 -5.98
N ASP A 156 8.37 0.49 -5.18
CA ASP A 156 7.50 1.59 -4.76
C ASP A 156 6.98 2.40 -5.97
N VAL A 157 7.83 2.71 -6.95
CA VAL A 157 7.44 3.42 -8.18
C VAL A 157 6.48 2.57 -9.00
N THR A 158 6.81 1.31 -9.29
CA THR A 158 5.94 0.40 -10.05
C THR A 158 4.58 0.24 -9.38
N PHE A 159 4.56 0.05 -8.06
CA PHE A 159 3.33 -0.04 -7.29
C PHE A 159 2.49 1.24 -7.42
N SER A 160 3.11 2.42 -7.27
CA SER A 160 2.43 3.71 -7.38
C SER A 160 1.86 3.92 -8.78
N THR A 161 2.62 3.58 -9.83
CA THR A 161 2.15 3.67 -11.22
C THR A 161 0.97 2.75 -11.47
N LEU A 162 1.08 1.46 -11.11
CA LEU A 162 0.00 0.48 -11.30
C LEU A 162 -1.26 0.89 -10.54
N ARG A 163 -1.11 1.36 -9.30
CA ARG A 163 -2.21 1.87 -8.48
C ARG A 163 -2.92 3.02 -9.19
N VAL A 164 -2.21 4.06 -9.61
CA VAL A 164 -2.85 5.23 -10.23
C VAL A 164 -3.46 4.91 -11.58
N VAL A 165 -2.77 4.13 -12.42
CA VAL A 165 -3.32 3.69 -13.71
C VAL A 165 -4.56 2.82 -13.49
N GLY A 166 -4.55 1.92 -12.51
CA GLY A 166 -5.71 1.10 -12.16
C GLY A 166 -6.90 1.92 -11.70
N ILE A 167 -6.68 2.84 -10.74
CA ILE A 167 -7.74 3.70 -10.19
C ILE A 167 -8.36 4.59 -11.27
N LEU A 168 -7.52 5.32 -12.02
CA LEU A 168 -8.00 6.25 -13.05
C LEU A 168 -8.58 5.49 -14.26
N GLY A 169 -7.96 4.38 -14.64
CA GLY A 169 -8.41 3.54 -15.75
C GLY A 169 -9.74 2.87 -15.46
N GLY A 170 -9.92 2.28 -14.28
CA GLY A 170 -11.18 1.66 -13.87
C GLY A 170 -12.32 2.69 -13.83
N ALA A 171 -12.06 3.90 -13.34
CA ALA A 171 -13.02 5.00 -13.39
C ALA A 171 -13.34 5.43 -14.83
N ALA A 172 -12.32 5.61 -15.68
CA ALA A 172 -12.49 6.06 -17.07
C ALA A 172 -13.23 5.04 -17.96
N LEU A 173 -13.15 3.75 -17.63
CA LEU A 173 -13.92 2.68 -18.27
C LEU A 173 -15.40 2.67 -17.86
N GLY A 174 -15.84 3.57 -16.98
CA GLY A 174 -17.24 3.72 -16.58
C GLY A 174 -17.67 2.79 -15.43
N PHE A 175 -16.73 2.14 -14.73
CA PHE A 175 -17.06 1.29 -13.57
C PHE A 175 -17.33 2.07 -12.27
N GLY A 176 -17.30 3.41 -12.33
CA GLY A 176 -17.53 4.28 -11.18
C GLY A 176 -16.56 4.03 -10.03
N ALA A 177 -17.01 4.24 -8.80
CA ALA A 177 -16.23 4.01 -7.59
C ALA A 177 -15.77 2.55 -7.44
N MET A 178 -16.49 1.57 -8.01
CA MET A 178 -16.05 0.17 -7.98
C MET A 178 -14.78 -0.07 -8.78
N GLY A 179 -14.60 0.61 -9.91
CA GLY A 179 -13.37 0.50 -10.70
C GLY A 179 -12.19 1.27 -10.10
N ALA A 180 -12.47 2.24 -9.23
CA ALA A 180 -11.47 3.07 -8.59
C ALA A 180 -10.98 2.53 -7.23
N VAL A 181 -11.63 1.53 -6.66
CA VAL A 181 -11.29 0.88 -5.38
C VAL A 181 -10.54 -0.43 -5.64
#